data_AF-A0A955NWA2-F1
#
_entry.id   AF-A0A955NWA2-F1
#
_cell.length_a   1.000
_cell.length_b   1.000
_cell.length_c   1.000
_cell.angle_alpha   90.00
_cell.angle_beta   90.00
_cell.angle_gamma   90.00
#
_symmetry.space_group_name_H-M   'P 1'
#
loop_
_entity.id
_entity.type
_entity.pdbx_description
1 polymer ?
#
loop_
_entity_poly.entity_id
_entity_poly.type
_entity_poly.pdbx_seq_one_letter_code
_entity_poly.pdbx_strand_id
1 'polypeptide(L)'
;PGCYDPMPLCSYPRPPVIPPTHDLEKDVGVFFVSDVYQGTYMEGIPRGSIKSLRVVESPEKRFWTHPSWQGQGTIAPAMNWHDFNNKRILGTVPVEKDGSAHFSVPANKFVYFQLLDDRGMMVQSMRSGTILQPGETIGCVGCHDHQHSAPAVKEAGPPLALRRPPDELEGWYGESRLFSYQKEVQPVFDKHCVSCHDYGKEEGDRLNLSGDRTLTFNTSYNELWRKGYLDVVVAGPSGTQPPYSWGSHASLLVKVLLEGHEEHENLNLSNEDFDRIVTWIDLNAPYYPHYSSAYPENPGGRSPLNNAQIQRLEELTGVTFSESLNHTANRGPLINFDRPTLSHVLERIDEKDSKEYAESLAIIKEGQANLERQPRADMDGFRPSPVDELRQEKYQSRHQVEMLNRTSIVRGAKRYDWD
;
A
#
# COMPACT_ATOMS: atom_id res chain seq x y z
N PRO A 1 14.33 -8.25 41.30
CA PRO A 1 14.87 -9.57 40.93
C PRO A 1 13.73 -10.58 40.74
N GLY A 2 13.34 -10.82 39.49
CA GLY A 2 12.41 -11.91 39.14
C GLY A 2 13.22 -13.02 38.47
N CYS A 3 12.99 -14.27 38.89
CA CYS A 3 13.51 -15.45 38.18
C CYS A 3 12.40 -15.90 37.23
N TYR A 4 12.55 -15.61 35.94
CA TYR A 4 11.63 -16.03 34.88
C TYR A 4 12.31 -17.13 34.05
N ASP A 5 11.51 -18.04 33.50
CA ASP A 5 11.93 -19.14 32.60
C ASP A 5 13.04 -20.06 33.16
N PRO A 6 12.85 -20.70 34.33
CA PRO A 6 13.79 -21.73 34.77
C PRO A 6 13.81 -22.84 33.72
N MET A 7 14.98 -23.13 33.15
CA MET A 7 15.21 -24.26 32.24
C MET A 7 15.86 -25.40 33.02
N PRO A 8 15.10 -26.41 33.49
CA PRO A 8 15.67 -27.51 34.26
C PRO A 8 16.63 -28.33 33.42
N LEU A 9 17.82 -28.61 33.95
CA LEU A 9 18.75 -29.53 33.31
C LEU A 9 18.27 -30.97 33.54
N CYS A 10 17.57 -31.53 32.55
CA CYS A 10 17.07 -32.90 32.57
C CYS A 10 17.18 -33.53 31.17
N SER A 11 17.09 -34.87 31.11
CA SER A 11 17.00 -35.56 29.83
C SER A 11 15.65 -35.31 29.17
N TYR A 12 15.64 -35.09 27.85
CA TYR A 12 14.40 -34.92 27.08
C TYR A 12 14.48 -35.76 25.78
N PRO A 13 13.38 -36.35 25.30
CA PRO A 13 13.36 -37.05 24.02
C PRO A 13 13.75 -36.14 22.86
N ARG A 14 14.64 -36.59 21.98
CA ARG A 14 15.02 -35.82 20.78
C ARG A 14 13.78 -35.63 19.88
N PRO A 15 13.43 -34.38 19.50
CA PRO A 15 12.33 -34.15 18.56
C PRO A 15 12.59 -34.85 17.21
N PRO A 16 11.52 -35.24 16.47
CA PRO A 16 11.66 -35.79 15.13
C PRO A 16 12.42 -34.84 14.19
N VAL A 17 13.27 -35.41 13.33
CA VAL A 17 13.95 -34.64 12.27
C VAL A 17 13.02 -34.60 11.05
N ILE A 18 12.60 -33.40 10.67
CA ILE A 18 11.77 -33.17 9.47
C ILE A 18 12.71 -32.89 8.29
N PRO A 19 12.56 -33.58 7.15
CA PRO A 19 13.38 -33.30 5.97
C PRO A 19 13.08 -31.89 5.42
N PRO A 20 14.10 -31.18 4.88
CA PRO A 20 13.88 -29.88 4.27
C PRO A 20 12.98 -30.00 3.04
N THR A 21 12.01 -29.09 2.93
CA THR A 21 11.09 -28.96 1.79
C THR A 21 11.46 -27.81 0.85
N HIS A 22 12.58 -27.13 1.13
CA HIS A 22 13.11 -26.05 0.31
C HIS A 22 14.27 -26.54 -0.57
N ASP A 23 14.47 -25.81 -1.66
CA ASP A 23 15.61 -25.92 -2.57
C ASP A 23 16.26 -24.54 -2.69
N LEU A 24 17.38 -24.39 -1.99
CA LEU A 24 18.12 -23.12 -1.93
C LEU A 24 18.83 -22.77 -3.25
N GLU A 25 18.77 -23.60 -4.29
CA GLU A 25 19.25 -23.23 -5.63
C GLU A 25 18.19 -22.46 -6.44
N LYS A 26 16.93 -22.44 -6.00
CA LYS A 26 15.81 -21.74 -6.67
C LYS A 26 15.51 -20.38 -6.07
N ASP A 27 15.11 -19.40 -6.87
CA ASP A 27 14.74 -18.08 -6.34
C ASP A 27 13.22 -17.83 -6.25
N VAL A 28 12.44 -18.85 -6.56
CA VAL A 28 10.97 -18.83 -6.53
C VAL A 28 10.45 -19.99 -5.71
N GLY A 29 9.25 -19.82 -5.16
CA GLY A 29 8.38 -20.91 -4.72
C GLY A 29 7.12 -20.95 -5.57
N VAL A 30 6.28 -21.96 -5.35
CA VAL A 30 5.02 -22.18 -6.09
C VAL A 30 3.84 -22.21 -5.14
N PHE A 31 2.78 -21.48 -5.50
CA PHE A 31 1.46 -21.62 -4.90
C PHE A 31 0.51 -22.38 -5.81
N PHE A 32 -0.37 -23.14 -5.19
CA PHE A 32 -1.50 -23.76 -5.86
C PHE A 32 -2.78 -23.55 -5.04
N VAL A 33 -3.86 -23.10 -5.69
CA VAL A 33 -5.19 -22.98 -5.10
C VAL A 33 -6.11 -23.98 -5.80
N SER A 34 -6.73 -24.87 -5.01
CA SER A 34 -7.56 -25.94 -5.56
C SER A 34 -8.90 -25.44 -6.11
N ASP A 35 -9.54 -24.51 -5.41
CA ASP A 35 -10.83 -23.93 -5.79
C ASP A 35 -11.08 -22.63 -5.04
N VAL A 36 -10.95 -21.48 -5.72
CA VAL A 36 -11.16 -20.15 -5.12
C VAL A 36 -12.59 -19.94 -4.59
N TYR A 37 -13.55 -20.77 -4.99
CA TYR A 37 -14.95 -20.70 -4.54
C TYR A 37 -15.20 -21.47 -3.23
N GLN A 38 -14.17 -22.03 -2.60
CA GLN A 38 -14.25 -22.64 -1.27
C GLN A 38 -13.66 -21.69 -0.22
N GLY A 39 -14.26 -21.63 0.97
CA GLY A 39 -13.78 -20.79 2.08
C GLY A 39 -14.90 -20.04 2.82
N THR A 40 -14.57 -19.44 3.97
CA THR A 40 -15.53 -18.90 4.96
C THR A 40 -16.63 -18.00 4.38
N TYR A 41 -16.36 -17.25 3.31
CA TYR A 41 -17.36 -16.35 2.68
C TYR A 41 -17.52 -16.55 1.18
N MET A 42 -17.05 -17.67 0.63
CA MET A 42 -17.15 -17.92 -0.81
C MET A 42 -18.45 -18.64 -1.20
N GLU A 43 -19.24 -19.09 -0.22
CA GLU A 43 -20.58 -19.64 -0.46
C GLU A 43 -21.48 -18.61 -1.16
N GLY A 44 -22.15 -19.03 -2.23
CA GLY A 44 -23.04 -18.17 -3.01
C GLY A 44 -22.36 -17.31 -4.07
N ILE A 45 -21.03 -17.25 -4.11
CA ILE A 45 -20.32 -16.56 -5.20
C ILE A 45 -20.48 -17.35 -6.51
N PRO A 46 -21.03 -16.75 -7.58
CA PRO A 46 -21.28 -17.47 -8.82
C PRO A 46 -20.00 -18.05 -9.43
N ARG A 47 -19.97 -19.36 -9.66
CA ARG A 47 -18.82 -19.98 -10.33
C ARG A 47 -18.59 -19.35 -11.70
N GLY A 48 -17.34 -19.02 -11.97
CA GLY A 48 -16.90 -18.29 -13.16
C GLY A 48 -16.94 -16.77 -13.02
N SER A 49 -17.41 -16.19 -11.90
CA SER A 49 -17.34 -14.74 -11.68
C SER A 49 -15.91 -14.26 -11.43
N ILE A 50 -15.08 -15.08 -10.78
CA ILE A 50 -13.66 -14.81 -10.57
C ILE A 50 -12.89 -15.18 -11.84
N LYS A 51 -12.18 -14.21 -12.42
CA LYS A 51 -11.40 -14.39 -13.65
C LYS A 51 -9.90 -14.54 -13.40
N SER A 52 -9.42 -13.88 -12.36
CA SER A 52 -7.99 -13.84 -12.08
C SER A 52 -7.70 -13.61 -10.60
N LEU A 53 -6.46 -13.87 -10.22
CA LEU A 53 -5.93 -13.67 -8.88
C LEU A 53 -4.74 -12.70 -8.96
N ARG A 54 -4.84 -11.56 -8.27
CA ARG A 54 -3.75 -10.59 -8.12
C ARG A 54 -2.85 -11.00 -6.97
N VAL A 55 -1.54 -11.03 -7.21
CA VAL A 55 -0.51 -11.31 -6.20
C VAL A 55 0.15 -10.00 -5.79
N VAL A 56 0.10 -9.69 -4.50
CA VAL A 56 0.61 -8.44 -3.94
C VAL A 56 1.63 -8.72 -2.84
N GLU A 57 2.82 -8.14 -2.95
CA GLU A 57 3.81 -8.09 -1.87
C GLU A 57 3.46 -6.93 -0.92
N SER A 58 3.56 -7.21 0.38
CA SER A 58 3.60 -6.19 1.45
C SER A 58 5.01 -6.15 2.02
N PRO A 59 5.89 -5.26 1.51
CA PRO A 59 7.29 -5.22 1.90
C PRO A 59 7.52 -4.89 3.37
N GLU A 60 8.68 -5.29 3.87
CA GLU A 60 9.07 -5.07 5.25
C GLU A 60 9.31 -3.58 5.56
N LYS A 61 8.87 -3.15 6.74
CA LYS A 61 9.13 -1.80 7.24
C LYS A 61 10.53 -1.72 7.86
N ARG A 62 11.41 -0.95 7.22
CA ARG A 62 12.83 -0.79 7.62
C ARG A 62 13.17 0.58 8.20
N PHE A 63 12.28 1.54 8.02
CA PHE A 63 12.51 2.95 8.33
C PHE A 63 11.43 3.48 9.26
N TRP A 64 11.79 4.48 10.07
CA TRP A 64 10.88 5.16 10.98
C TRP A 64 11.33 6.60 11.23
N THR A 65 10.38 7.44 11.59
CA THR A 65 10.62 8.85 11.95
C THR A 65 10.35 9.07 13.44
N HIS A 66 10.79 10.20 13.99
CA HIS A 66 10.51 10.56 15.38
C HIS A 66 9.07 11.05 15.58
N PRO A 67 8.57 12.00 14.76
CA PRO A 67 7.17 12.38 14.82
C PRO A 67 6.28 11.24 14.37
N SER A 68 5.20 11.05 15.12
CA SER A 68 4.14 10.12 14.77
C SER A 68 3.17 10.74 13.77
N TRP A 69 2.51 9.86 13.04
CA TRP A 69 1.35 10.12 12.20
C TRP A 69 0.13 9.47 12.84
N GLN A 70 -0.90 10.27 13.08
CA GLN A 70 -2.10 9.87 13.79
C GLN A 70 -3.20 9.52 12.77
N GLY A 71 -2.97 8.44 12.01
CA GLY A 71 -3.98 7.83 11.13
C GLY A 71 -5.07 7.13 11.96
N GLN A 72 -5.65 6.04 11.43
CA GLN A 72 -6.50 5.14 12.25
C GLN A 72 -5.71 4.31 13.28
N GLY A 73 -4.40 4.49 13.30
CA GLY A 73 -3.47 4.06 14.33
C GLY A 73 -2.20 4.91 14.23
N THR A 74 -1.25 4.67 15.14
CA THR A 74 0.00 5.44 15.18
C THR A 74 1.06 4.79 14.31
N ILE A 75 1.55 5.50 13.29
CA ILE A 75 2.72 5.09 12.50
C ILE A 75 3.74 6.21 12.43
N ALA A 76 4.97 5.88 12.05
CA ALA A 76 6.02 6.84 11.81
C ALA A 76 6.93 6.29 10.70
N PRO A 77 7.02 6.93 9.52
CA PRO A 77 6.30 8.14 9.09
C PRO A 77 4.85 7.87 8.64
N ALA A 78 4.17 8.93 8.24
CA ALA A 78 2.92 8.88 7.50
C ALA A 78 3.07 8.11 6.18
N MET A 79 2.11 7.20 5.92
CA MET A 79 2.07 6.33 4.75
C MET A 79 0.71 6.37 4.03
N ASN A 80 -0.38 6.43 4.80
CA ASN A 80 -1.78 6.37 4.38
C ASN A 80 -2.65 6.81 5.59
N TRP A 81 -3.94 7.11 5.37
CA TRP A 81 -4.94 7.31 6.41
C TRP A 81 -5.49 6.02 7.03
N HIS A 82 -5.68 4.96 6.23
CA HIS A 82 -6.36 3.71 6.59
C HIS A 82 -5.45 2.47 6.72
N ASP A 83 -4.26 2.50 6.11
CA ASP A 83 -3.27 1.40 6.17
C ASP A 83 -1.92 1.90 6.71
N PHE A 84 -1.02 0.97 6.99
CA PHE A 84 0.28 1.21 7.62
C PHE A 84 1.47 0.81 6.75
N ASN A 85 1.23 0.19 5.61
CA ASN A 85 2.27 -0.41 4.78
C ASN A 85 2.27 0.13 3.34
N ASN A 86 3.40 -0.04 2.67
CA ASN A 86 3.48 0.09 1.22
C ASN A 86 3.11 -1.25 0.55
N LYS A 87 2.79 -1.20 -0.74
CA LYS A 87 2.43 -2.38 -1.54
C LYS A 87 3.31 -2.47 -2.78
N ARG A 88 3.48 -3.67 -3.31
CA ARG A 88 4.00 -3.92 -4.66
C ARG A 88 3.15 -4.98 -5.34
N ILE A 89 2.62 -4.68 -6.51
CA ILE A 89 1.91 -5.66 -7.32
C ILE A 89 2.95 -6.50 -8.04
N LEU A 90 2.94 -7.81 -7.78
CA LEU A 90 3.86 -8.74 -8.44
C LEU A 90 3.29 -9.20 -9.78
N GLY A 91 1.98 -9.38 -9.86
CA GLY A 91 1.29 -9.68 -11.11
C GLY A 91 -0.13 -10.19 -10.88
N THR A 92 -0.77 -10.60 -11.96
CA THR A 92 -2.09 -11.22 -11.96
C THR A 92 -2.02 -12.52 -12.75
N VAL A 93 -2.63 -13.58 -12.21
CA VAL A 93 -2.64 -14.91 -12.83
C VAL A 93 -4.08 -15.35 -13.11
N PRO A 94 -4.32 -16.14 -14.17
CA PRO A 94 -5.65 -16.61 -14.50
C PRO A 94 -6.19 -17.57 -13.43
N VAL A 95 -7.51 -17.51 -13.21
CA VAL A 95 -8.25 -18.54 -12.49
C VAL A 95 -8.96 -19.41 -13.52
N GLU A 96 -8.70 -20.72 -13.46
CA GLU A 96 -9.28 -21.69 -14.37
C GLU A 96 -10.80 -21.83 -14.17
N LYS A 97 -11.48 -22.41 -15.15
CA LYS A 97 -12.95 -22.60 -15.12
C LYS A 97 -13.43 -23.45 -13.93
N ASP A 98 -12.58 -24.32 -13.39
CA ASP A 98 -12.87 -25.14 -12.21
C ASP A 98 -12.57 -24.42 -10.87
N GLY A 99 -12.14 -23.16 -10.94
CA GLY A 99 -11.76 -22.32 -9.81
C GLY A 99 -10.31 -22.47 -9.37
N SER A 100 -9.47 -23.24 -10.06
CA SER A 100 -8.09 -23.47 -9.66
C SER A 100 -7.11 -22.42 -10.18
N ALA A 101 -6.00 -22.21 -9.47
CA ALA A 101 -4.90 -21.33 -9.87
C ALA A 101 -3.55 -21.95 -9.47
N HIS A 102 -2.52 -21.77 -10.29
CA HIS A 102 -1.18 -22.36 -10.08
C HIS A 102 -0.12 -21.40 -10.57
N PHE A 103 0.72 -20.87 -9.69
CA PHE A 103 1.61 -19.76 -10.03
C PHE A 103 2.89 -19.74 -9.19
N SER A 104 3.94 -19.16 -9.77
CA SER A 104 5.23 -18.95 -9.12
C SER A 104 5.31 -17.57 -8.48
N VAL A 105 6.02 -17.46 -7.35
CA VAL A 105 6.23 -16.20 -6.62
C VAL A 105 7.70 -16.11 -6.20
N PRO A 106 8.33 -14.92 -6.26
CA PRO A 106 9.65 -14.72 -5.69
C PRO A 106 9.70 -15.19 -4.23
N ALA A 107 10.70 -16.01 -3.91
CA ALA A 107 10.84 -16.57 -2.57
C ALA A 107 11.14 -15.48 -1.53
N ASN A 108 10.83 -15.78 -0.27
CA ASN A 108 11.06 -14.91 0.90
C ASN A 108 10.35 -13.55 0.82
N LYS A 109 9.25 -13.48 0.06
CA LYS A 109 8.36 -12.32 0.00
C LYS A 109 7.09 -12.56 0.81
N PHE A 110 6.71 -11.59 1.62
CA PHE A 110 5.41 -11.58 2.30
C PHE A 110 4.35 -11.14 1.31
N VAL A 111 3.54 -12.09 0.85
CA VAL A 111 2.53 -11.89 -0.19
C VAL A 111 1.12 -12.20 0.31
N TYR A 112 0.15 -11.54 -0.31
CA TYR A 112 -1.27 -11.83 -0.15
C TYR A 112 -1.95 -11.79 -1.53
N PHE A 113 -3.18 -12.31 -1.59
CA PHE A 113 -3.91 -12.53 -2.83
C PHE A 113 -5.24 -11.80 -2.85
N GLN A 114 -5.64 -11.33 -4.04
CA GLN A 114 -6.97 -10.76 -4.29
C GLN A 114 -7.62 -11.49 -5.46
N LEU A 115 -8.86 -11.93 -5.28
CA LEU A 115 -9.68 -12.48 -6.36
C LEU A 115 -10.33 -11.34 -7.12
N LEU A 116 -10.22 -11.36 -8.45
CA LEU A 116 -10.72 -10.32 -9.33
C LEU A 116 -11.84 -10.81 -10.24
N ASP A 117 -12.82 -9.94 -10.50
CA ASP A 117 -13.88 -10.18 -11.47
C ASP A 117 -13.44 -9.90 -12.92
N ASP A 118 -14.39 -9.81 -13.85
CA ASP A 118 -14.11 -9.55 -15.27
C ASP A 118 -13.73 -8.11 -15.60
N ARG A 119 -13.88 -7.19 -14.64
CA ARG A 119 -13.46 -5.79 -14.73
C ARG A 119 -12.15 -5.52 -14.00
N GLY A 120 -11.52 -6.55 -13.42
CA GLY A 120 -10.31 -6.41 -12.61
C GLY A 120 -10.58 -5.88 -11.19
N MET A 121 -11.84 -5.82 -10.78
CA MET A 121 -12.24 -5.34 -9.45
C MET A 121 -12.16 -6.46 -8.42
N MET A 122 -11.66 -6.14 -7.23
CA MET A 122 -11.49 -7.10 -6.15
C MET A 122 -12.83 -7.57 -5.59
N VAL A 123 -13.11 -8.86 -5.78
CA VAL A 123 -14.23 -9.55 -5.15
C VAL A 123 -13.91 -9.90 -3.70
N GLN A 124 -12.70 -10.40 -3.43
CA GLN A 124 -12.27 -10.82 -2.10
C GLN A 124 -10.76 -10.66 -1.95
N SER A 125 -10.29 -10.37 -0.75
CA SER A 125 -8.87 -10.17 -0.44
C SER A 125 -8.46 -10.95 0.80
N MET A 126 -7.30 -11.59 0.70
CA MET A 126 -6.60 -12.16 1.84
C MET A 126 -6.12 -11.02 2.75
N ARG A 127 -6.68 -10.94 3.96
CA ARG A 127 -6.29 -9.95 4.99
C ARG A 127 -5.20 -10.45 5.95
N SER A 128 -4.60 -11.58 5.62
CA SER A 128 -3.33 -12.08 6.13
C SER A 128 -2.31 -12.12 4.99
N GLY A 129 -1.18 -12.75 5.19
CA GLY A 129 -0.24 -13.05 4.11
C GLY A 129 0.52 -14.33 4.40
N THR A 130 1.32 -14.75 3.44
CA THR A 130 2.16 -15.94 3.54
C THR A 130 3.52 -15.67 2.89
N ILE A 131 4.49 -16.56 3.16
CA ILE A 131 5.85 -16.51 2.64
C ILE A 131 6.18 -17.93 2.16
N LEU A 132 6.85 -18.03 1.02
CA LEU A 132 7.47 -19.26 0.54
C LEU A 132 8.98 -19.19 0.71
N GLN A 133 9.58 -20.30 1.11
CA GLN A 133 11.01 -20.50 0.94
C GLN A 133 11.38 -20.83 -0.51
N PRO A 134 12.65 -20.64 -0.91
CA PRO A 134 13.20 -21.14 -2.15
C PRO A 134 12.75 -22.57 -2.49
N GLY A 135 12.13 -22.77 -3.65
CA GLY A 135 11.70 -24.08 -4.15
C GLY A 135 10.52 -24.74 -3.43
N GLU A 136 9.97 -24.09 -2.40
CA GLU A 136 8.83 -24.61 -1.66
C GLU A 136 7.56 -24.59 -2.53
N THR A 137 6.65 -25.54 -2.28
CA THR A 137 5.31 -25.56 -2.87
C THR A 137 4.27 -25.57 -1.76
N ILE A 138 3.39 -24.57 -1.74
CA ILE A 138 2.27 -24.47 -0.78
C ILE A 138 0.94 -24.57 -1.53
N GLY A 139 0.05 -25.43 -1.03
CA GLY A 139 -1.31 -25.59 -1.54
C GLY A 139 -2.35 -25.02 -0.57
N CYS A 140 -3.37 -24.35 -1.10
CA CYS A 140 -4.59 -23.97 -0.38
C CYS A 140 -5.79 -24.73 -0.97
N VAL A 141 -6.74 -25.16 -0.13
CA VAL A 141 -7.99 -25.74 -0.62
C VAL A 141 -8.85 -24.64 -1.26
N GLY A 142 -8.95 -23.50 -0.59
CA GLY A 142 -9.70 -22.35 -1.08
C GLY A 142 -9.24 -21.02 -0.48
N CYS A 143 -10.08 -20.01 -0.58
CA CYS A 143 -9.82 -18.66 -0.10
C CYS A 143 -10.31 -18.52 1.35
N HIS A 144 -9.40 -18.72 2.30
CA HIS A 144 -9.65 -18.73 3.75
C HIS A 144 -10.35 -20.01 4.24
N ASP A 145 -9.83 -21.17 3.84
CA ASP A 145 -10.23 -22.49 4.37
C ASP A 145 -9.57 -22.79 5.72
N HIS A 146 -10.13 -23.77 6.46
CA HIS A 146 -9.51 -24.22 7.70
C HIS A 146 -8.21 -24.98 7.38
N GLN A 147 -7.11 -24.63 8.06
CA GLN A 147 -5.76 -25.19 7.88
C GLN A 147 -5.64 -26.72 8.00
N HIS A 148 -6.65 -27.38 8.57
CA HIS A 148 -6.71 -28.84 8.72
C HIS A 148 -7.72 -29.51 7.77
N SER A 149 -8.28 -28.75 6.83
CA SER A 149 -9.20 -29.29 5.83
C SER A 149 -8.40 -30.01 4.77
N ALA A 150 -8.81 -31.24 4.45
CA ALA A 150 -8.37 -31.88 3.22
C ALA A 150 -9.17 -31.29 2.05
N PRO A 151 -8.56 -31.13 0.86
CA PRO A 151 -9.32 -30.80 -0.34
C PRO A 151 -10.36 -31.90 -0.60
N ALA A 152 -11.57 -31.49 -0.99
CA ALA A 152 -12.59 -32.43 -1.40
C ALA A 152 -12.08 -33.27 -2.59
N VAL A 153 -12.25 -34.59 -2.51
CA VAL A 153 -11.93 -35.50 -3.63
C VAL A 153 -12.89 -35.18 -4.78
N LYS A 154 -12.39 -34.48 -5.81
CA LYS A 154 -13.18 -34.19 -7.02
C LYS A 154 -13.14 -35.42 -7.94
N GLU A 155 -14.31 -35.93 -8.34
CA GLU A 155 -14.41 -37.05 -9.31
C GLU A 155 -13.79 -36.69 -10.69
N ALA A 156 -13.65 -35.40 -11.00
CA ALA A 156 -13.17 -34.87 -12.28
C ALA A 156 -11.62 -34.89 -12.47
N GLY A 157 -10.87 -35.53 -11.57
CA GLY A 157 -9.41 -35.62 -11.62
C GLY A 157 -8.70 -34.38 -11.01
N PRO A 158 -7.38 -34.24 -11.21
CA PRO A 158 -6.62 -33.13 -10.63
C PRO A 158 -7.11 -31.78 -11.20
N PRO A 159 -7.08 -30.70 -10.40
CA PRO A 159 -7.50 -29.37 -10.82
C PRO A 159 -6.79 -28.89 -12.09
N LEU A 160 -7.51 -28.13 -12.92
CA LEU A 160 -7.06 -27.73 -14.27
C LEU A 160 -5.71 -27.01 -14.25
N ALA A 161 -5.48 -26.14 -13.26
CA ALA A 161 -4.25 -25.35 -13.17
C ALA A 161 -3.00 -26.22 -12.93
N LEU A 162 -3.14 -27.41 -12.32
CA LEU A 162 -2.03 -28.36 -12.13
C LEU A 162 -1.70 -29.18 -13.38
N ARG A 163 -2.51 -29.08 -14.44
CA ARG A 163 -2.26 -29.80 -15.71
C ARG A 163 -1.22 -29.09 -16.59
N ARG A 164 -0.76 -27.92 -16.17
CA ARG A 164 0.24 -27.10 -16.85
C ARG A 164 1.25 -26.52 -15.85
N PRO A 165 2.42 -26.03 -16.33
CA PRO A 165 3.39 -25.33 -15.49
C PRO A 165 2.75 -24.14 -14.75
N PRO A 166 3.33 -23.72 -13.61
CA PRO A 166 2.85 -22.55 -12.89
C PRO A 166 2.96 -21.29 -13.74
N ASP A 167 1.97 -20.41 -13.64
CA ASP A 167 2.00 -19.09 -14.25
C ASP A 167 3.15 -18.24 -13.66
N GLU A 168 3.79 -17.44 -14.50
CA GLU A 168 4.77 -16.44 -14.10
C GLU A 168 4.07 -15.08 -13.85
N LEU A 169 4.69 -14.25 -13.01
CA LEU A 169 4.16 -12.94 -12.66
C LEU A 169 4.81 -11.86 -13.52
N GLU A 170 4.02 -11.18 -14.34
CA GLU A 170 4.49 -10.22 -15.35
C GLU A 170 4.44 -8.75 -14.88
N GLY A 171 4.17 -8.50 -13.59
CA GLY A 171 3.99 -7.14 -13.07
C GLY A 171 2.60 -6.55 -13.35
N TRP A 172 2.52 -5.22 -13.37
CA TRP A 172 1.27 -4.47 -13.54
C TRP A 172 1.55 -3.17 -14.27
N TYR A 173 1.15 -3.13 -15.55
CA TYR A 173 1.51 -2.08 -16.51
C TYR A 173 3.03 -1.80 -16.49
N GLY A 174 3.82 -2.87 -16.71
CA GLY A 174 5.28 -2.88 -16.62
C GLY A 174 5.82 -3.59 -15.38
N GLU A 175 7.12 -3.45 -15.14
CA GLU A 175 7.83 -4.13 -14.06
C GLU A 175 7.24 -3.82 -12.67
N SER A 176 7.29 -4.82 -11.78
CA SER A 176 6.83 -4.71 -10.40
C SER A 176 7.61 -3.62 -9.64
N ARG A 177 6.87 -2.70 -9.03
CA ARG A 177 7.40 -1.53 -8.33
C ARG A 177 6.58 -1.20 -7.09
N LEU A 178 7.18 -0.45 -6.17
CA LEU A 178 6.45 0.03 -4.99
C LEU A 178 5.36 1.00 -5.44
N PHE A 179 4.14 0.77 -4.97
CA PHE A 179 2.96 1.52 -5.39
C PHE A 179 3.06 2.98 -4.93
N SER A 180 2.85 3.91 -5.85
CA SER A 180 2.86 5.35 -5.56
C SER A 180 1.58 5.98 -6.09
N TYR A 181 0.77 6.55 -5.22
CA TYR A 181 -0.45 7.25 -5.64
C TYR A 181 -0.17 8.35 -6.68
N GLN A 182 0.90 9.12 -6.45
CA GLN A 182 1.33 10.18 -7.36
C GLN A 182 1.75 9.70 -8.74
N LYS A 183 2.22 8.45 -8.87
CA LYS A 183 2.64 7.89 -10.17
C LYS A 183 1.56 7.05 -10.84
N GLU A 184 0.76 6.34 -10.05
CA GLU A 184 -0.17 5.35 -10.58
C GLU A 184 -1.61 5.87 -10.69
N VAL A 185 -2.02 6.87 -9.90
CA VAL A 185 -3.43 7.30 -9.77
C VAL A 185 -3.63 8.76 -10.12
N GLN A 186 -2.84 9.67 -9.53
CA GLN A 186 -2.98 11.11 -9.77
C GLN A 186 -2.97 11.47 -11.27
N PRO A 187 -2.13 10.87 -12.14
CA PRO A 187 -2.15 11.16 -13.57
C PRO A 187 -3.49 10.86 -14.26
N VAL A 188 -4.26 9.89 -13.74
CA VAL A 188 -5.61 9.61 -14.25
C VAL A 188 -6.55 10.76 -13.92
N PHE A 189 -6.50 11.28 -12.69
CA PHE A 189 -7.30 12.45 -12.31
C PHE A 189 -6.84 13.72 -13.03
N ASP A 190 -5.54 13.91 -13.23
CA ASP A 190 -5.02 15.06 -13.98
C ASP A 190 -5.55 15.08 -15.42
N LYS A 191 -5.60 13.89 -16.05
CA LYS A 191 -6.07 13.72 -17.43
C LYS A 191 -7.58 13.95 -17.58
N HIS A 192 -8.38 13.48 -16.62
CA HIS A 192 -9.84 13.35 -16.81
C HIS A 192 -10.69 14.21 -15.88
N CYS A 193 -10.16 14.65 -14.74
CA CYS A 193 -10.97 15.21 -13.66
C CYS A 193 -10.56 16.64 -13.27
N VAL A 194 -9.26 16.93 -13.20
CA VAL A 194 -8.72 18.19 -12.67
C VAL A 194 -9.17 19.41 -13.46
N SER A 195 -9.49 19.28 -14.75
CA SER A 195 -9.99 20.44 -15.53
C SER A 195 -11.25 21.11 -14.93
N CYS A 196 -12.08 20.34 -14.23
CA CYS A 196 -13.25 20.79 -13.47
C CYS A 196 -13.00 20.75 -11.95
N HIS A 197 -12.37 19.69 -11.44
CA HIS A 197 -12.15 19.44 -10.02
C HIS A 197 -10.82 20.02 -9.51
N ASP A 198 -10.65 21.34 -9.61
CA ASP A 198 -9.42 22.05 -9.18
C ASP A 198 -9.73 23.31 -8.37
N TYR A 199 -8.71 23.85 -7.71
CA TYR A 199 -8.79 25.12 -6.98
C TYR A 199 -9.34 26.26 -7.86
N GLY A 200 -10.32 26.98 -7.32
CA GLY A 200 -10.97 28.11 -8.01
C GLY A 200 -12.02 27.69 -9.04
N LYS A 201 -12.43 26.42 -9.05
CA LYS A 201 -13.56 25.90 -9.83
C LYS A 201 -14.71 25.55 -8.89
N GLU A 202 -15.94 25.71 -9.36
CA GLU A 202 -17.14 25.41 -8.57
C GLU A 202 -17.19 23.93 -8.16
N GLU A 203 -16.84 23.04 -9.08
CA GLU A 203 -16.78 21.60 -8.84
C GLU A 203 -15.62 21.23 -7.90
N GLY A 204 -14.51 21.98 -7.97
CA GLY A 204 -13.37 21.86 -7.05
C GLY A 204 -13.72 22.17 -5.60
N ASP A 205 -14.61 23.13 -5.34
CA ASP A 205 -15.08 23.43 -3.99
C ASP A 205 -15.86 22.23 -3.39
N ARG A 206 -16.56 21.48 -4.25
CA ARG A 206 -17.31 20.26 -3.86
C ARG A 206 -16.41 19.05 -3.73
N LEU A 207 -15.41 18.88 -4.59
CA LEU A 207 -14.38 17.84 -4.54
C LEU A 207 -13.17 18.31 -5.33
N ASN A 208 -12.05 18.55 -4.66
CA ASN A 208 -10.82 18.95 -5.33
C ASN A 208 -9.95 17.71 -5.59
N LEU A 209 -9.64 17.44 -6.87
CA LEU A 209 -8.87 16.28 -7.32
C LEU A 209 -7.46 16.67 -7.79
N SER A 210 -7.01 17.86 -7.47
CA SER A 210 -5.68 18.34 -7.86
C SER A 210 -4.56 17.59 -7.15
N GLY A 211 -3.44 17.44 -7.88
CA GLY A 211 -2.25 16.74 -7.42
C GLY A 211 -1.37 17.53 -6.44
N ASP A 212 -1.79 18.74 -6.05
CA ASP A 212 -0.99 19.67 -5.24
C ASP A 212 -0.64 19.11 -3.87
N ARG A 213 0.63 19.26 -3.51
CA ARG A 213 1.22 18.73 -2.29
C ARG A 213 0.83 19.59 -1.10
N THR A 214 0.35 18.91 -0.07
CA THR A 214 0.07 19.47 1.26
C THR A 214 1.20 19.08 2.21
N LEU A 215 1.03 19.30 3.53
CA LEU A 215 2.01 18.90 4.55
C LEU A 215 2.41 17.43 4.47
N THR A 216 1.49 16.52 4.15
CA THR A 216 1.77 15.08 4.26
C THR A 216 1.39 14.29 3.03
N PHE A 217 0.31 14.63 2.34
CA PHE A 217 -0.10 13.95 1.10
C PHE A 217 -0.35 15.02 0.04
N ASN A 218 -1.20 14.73 -0.95
CA ASN A 218 -1.71 15.76 -1.86
C ASN A 218 -3.19 16.06 -1.60
N THR A 219 -3.72 17.06 -2.30
CA THR A 219 -5.09 17.53 -2.16
C THR A 219 -6.10 16.44 -2.48
N SER A 220 -6.02 15.84 -3.68
CA SER A 220 -6.97 14.81 -4.12
C SER A 220 -7.07 13.62 -3.16
N TYR A 221 -5.95 13.13 -2.66
CA TYR A 221 -5.92 11.99 -1.73
C TYR A 221 -6.63 12.32 -0.42
N ASN A 222 -6.36 13.52 0.14
CA ASN A 222 -7.01 13.97 1.37
C ASN A 222 -8.50 14.22 1.18
N GLU A 223 -8.90 14.77 0.03
CA GLU A 223 -10.29 15.06 -0.31
C GLU A 223 -11.11 13.77 -0.49
N LEU A 224 -10.61 12.82 -1.29
CA LEU A 224 -11.26 11.52 -1.52
C LEU A 224 -11.46 10.75 -0.21
N TRP A 225 -10.43 10.76 0.64
CA TRP A 225 -10.48 10.16 1.97
C TRP A 225 -11.51 10.86 2.87
N ARG A 226 -11.34 12.15 3.16
CA ARG A 226 -12.13 12.84 4.19
C ARG A 226 -13.62 12.97 3.81
N LYS A 227 -13.92 12.99 2.51
CA LYS A 227 -15.29 13.09 2.00
C LYS A 227 -15.96 11.72 1.80
N GLY A 228 -15.29 10.62 2.14
CA GLY A 228 -15.88 9.28 2.15
C GLY A 228 -16.13 8.69 0.77
N TYR A 229 -15.32 9.05 -0.23
CA TYR A 229 -15.44 8.48 -1.58
C TYR A 229 -14.87 7.06 -1.69
N LEU A 230 -14.11 6.63 -0.68
CA LEU A 230 -13.43 5.35 -0.61
C LEU A 230 -14.05 4.52 0.52
N ASP A 231 -14.38 3.27 0.24
CA ASP A 231 -14.76 2.27 1.23
C ASP A 231 -13.61 1.27 1.38
N VAL A 232 -12.65 1.60 2.23
CA VAL A 232 -11.43 0.82 2.47
C VAL A 232 -11.40 0.34 3.92
N VAL A 233 -10.70 -0.79 4.15
CA VAL A 233 -10.75 -1.44 5.45
C VAL A 233 -9.72 -0.81 6.40
N VAL A 234 -10.23 -0.44 7.56
CA VAL A 234 -9.49 0.09 8.71
C VAL A 234 -8.61 -0.98 9.35
N ALA A 235 -7.70 -0.58 10.24
CA ALA A 235 -7.05 -1.45 11.23
C ALA A 235 -8.02 -2.21 12.18
N GLY A 236 -9.33 -1.98 12.08
CA GLY A 236 -10.34 -2.26 13.10
C GLY A 236 -11.00 -3.65 13.07
N PRO A 237 -11.48 -4.20 11.94
CA PRO A 237 -12.04 -5.54 11.96
C PRO A 237 -10.91 -6.57 11.87
N SER A 238 -10.73 -7.41 12.89
CA SER A 238 -9.84 -8.58 12.83
C SER A 238 -10.40 -9.70 11.96
N GLY A 239 -11.73 -9.73 11.77
CA GLY A 239 -12.42 -10.74 10.98
C GLY A 239 -12.22 -10.57 9.47
N THR A 240 -12.22 -11.69 8.76
CA THR A 240 -12.30 -11.73 7.29
C THR A 240 -13.57 -11.00 6.85
N GLN A 241 -13.44 -10.16 5.81
CA GLN A 241 -14.56 -9.37 5.29
C GLN A 241 -15.36 -10.19 4.28
N PRO A 242 -16.69 -10.02 4.18
CA PRO A 242 -17.45 -10.63 3.09
C PRO A 242 -16.99 -10.14 1.71
N PRO A 243 -17.14 -10.95 0.65
CA PRO A 243 -16.88 -10.50 -0.71
C PRO A 243 -17.70 -9.26 -1.06
N TYR A 244 -17.15 -8.41 -1.93
CA TYR A 244 -17.74 -7.15 -2.38
C TYR A 244 -18.03 -6.11 -1.27
N SER A 245 -17.71 -6.39 -0.01
CA SER A 245 -18.11 -5.52 1.11
C SER A 245 -17.20 -4.31 1.34
N TRP A 246 -16.10 -4.22 0.61
CA TRP A 246 -15.12 -3.15 0.69
C TRP A 246 -14.30 -3.10 -0.62
N GLY A 247 -13.44 -2.10 -0.74
CA GLY A 247 -12.62 -1.87 -1.92
C GLY A 247 -13.43 -1.22 -3.03
N SER A 248 -13.05 -1.51 -4.27
CA SER A 248 -13.61 -0.87 -5.46
C SER A 248 -15.12 -1.09 -5.62
N HIS A 249 -15.66 -2.27 -5.33
CA HIS A 249 -17.11 -2.52 -5.43
C HIS A 249 -17.96 -1.69 -4.45
N ALA A 250 -17.44 -1.42 -3.25
CA ALA A 250 -18.17 -0.70 -2.21
C ALA A 250 -17.93 0.83 -2.26
N SER A 251 -16.89 1.28 -2.97
CA SER A 251 -16.48 2.68 -2.99
C SER A 251 -17.39 3.55 -3.86
N LEU A 252 -17.84 4.67 -3.29
CA LEU A 252 -18.69 5.65 -3.98
C LEU A 252 -18.03 6.19 -5.26
N LEU A 253 -16.71 6.42 -5.25
CA LEU A 253 -15.97 6.87 -6.43
C LEU A 253 -16.19 5.92 -7.61
N VAL A 254 -16.03 4.61 -7.40
CA VAL A 254 -16.14 3.62 -8.47
C VAL A 254 -17.59 3.49 -8.94
N LYS A 255 -18.56 3.59 -8.02
CA LYS A 255 -19.98 3.65 -8.40
C LYS A 255 -20.26 4.79 -9.36
N VAL A 256 -19.76 6.00 -9.07
CA VAL A 256 -19.89 7.17 -9.95
C VAL A 256 -19.22 6.93 -11.31
N LEU A 257 -18.01 6.33 -11.33
CA LEU A 257 -17.30 6.04 -12.58
C LEU A 257 -18.02 5.00 -13.45
N LEU A 258 -18.76 4.06 -12.85
CA LEU A 258 -19.46 3.00 -13.58
C LEU A 258 -20.87 3.40 -14.02
N GLU A 259 -21.61 4.08 -13.16
CA GLU A 259 -23.01 4.48 -13.43
C GLU A 259 -23.09 5.80 -14.19
N GLY A 260 -22.08 6.67 -14.04
CA GLY A 260 -22.11 8.03 -14.55
C GLY A 260 -23.16 8.89 -13.85
N HIS A 261 -23.18 10.19 -14.21
CA HIS A 261 -24.29 11.11 -13.98
C HIS A 261 -24.26 12.18 -15.08
N GLU A 262 -25.29 13.04 -15.16
CA GLU A 262 -25.48 13.99 -16.28
C GLU A 262 -24.21 14.83 -16.57
N GLU A 263 -23.50 15.26 -15.53
CA GLU A 263 -22.29 16.07 -15.64
C GLU A 263 -21.05 15.28 -16.11
N HIS A 264 -21.12 13.94 -16.18
CA HIS A 264 -20.04 13.05 -16.63
C HIS A 264 -20.41 12.20 -17.85
N GLU A 265 -21.46 12.54 -18.62
CA GLU A 265 -21.91 11.76 -19.78
C GLU A 265 -20.82 11.53 -20.84
N ASN A 266 -19.83 12.43 -20.92
CA ASN A 266 -18.73 12.34 -21.88
C ASN A 266 -17.43 11.74 -21.28
N LEU A 267 -17.45 11.30 -20.02
CA LEU A 267 -16.29 10.69 -19.40
C LEU A 267 -16.04 9.30 -20.03
N ASN A 268 -14.86 9.14 -20.62
CA ASN A 268 -14.45 7.88 -21.21
C ASN A 268 -13.05 7.49 -20.71
N LEU A 269 -13.01 6.65 -19.68
CA LEU A 269 -11.76 6.11 -19.17
C LEU A 269 -11.31 4.94 -20.04
N SER A 270 -10.01 4.88 -20.32
CA SER A 270 -9.42 3.66 -20.87
C SER A 270 -9.46 2.53 -19.83
N ASN A 271 -9.35 1.27 -20.28
CA ASN A 271 -9.29 0.13 -19.36
C ASN A 271 -8.15 0.26 -18.33
N GLU A 272 -7.00 0.80 -18.74
CA GLU A 272 -5.87 1.03 -17.83
C GLU A 272 -6.15 2.17 -16.84
N ASP A 273 -6.71 3.28 -17.30
CA ASP A 273 -7.06 4.40 -16.42
C ASP A 273 -8.08 3.96 -15.35
N PHE A 274 -9.07 3.15 -15.73
CA PHE A 274 -10.03 2.56 -14.78
C PHE A 274 -9.37 1.56 -13.82
N ASP A 275 -8.57 0.62 -14.34
CA ASP A 275 -7.89 -0.41 -13.54
C ASP A 275 -6.95 0.22 -12.49
N ARG A 276 -6.29 1.33 -12.83
CA ARG A 276 -5.44 2.09 -11.91
C ARG A 276 -6.20 2.60 -10.68
N ILE A 277 -7.41 3.13 -10.89
CA ILE A 277 -8.25 3.63 -9.80
C ILE A 277 -8.76 2.47 -8.94
N VAL A 278 -9.37 1.44 -9.55
CA VAL A 278 -9.94 0.33 -8.77
C VAL A 278 -8.87 -0.47 -8.04
N THR A 279 -7.72 -0.72 -8.68
CA THR A 279 -6.57 -1.39 -8.05
C THR A 279 -6.04 -0.60 -6.86
N TRP A 280 -5.90 0.73 -6.97
CA TRP A 280 -5.46 1.56 -5.85
C TRP A 280 -6.38 1.42 -4.63
N ILE A 281 -7.70 1.47 -4.85
CA ILE A 281 -8.70 1.32 -3.80
C ILE A 281 -8.61 -0.09 -3.19
N ASP A 282 -8.56 -1.13 -4.03
CA ASP A 282 -8.47 -2.53 -3.61
C ASP A 282 -7.19 -2.82 -2.82
N LEU A 283 -6.09 -2.12 -3.10
CA LEU A 283 -4.85 -2.18 -2.32
C LEU A 283 -4.93 -1.49 -0.96
N ASN A 284 -6.12 -1.05 -0.55
CA ASN A 284 -6.40 -0.27 0.65
C ASN A 284 -5.86 1.17 0.58
N ALA A 285 -5.88 1.76 -0.61
CA ALA A 285 -5.54 3.14 -0.91
C ALA A 285 -4.14 3.64 -0.45
N PRO A 286 -3.04 2.91 -0.72
CA PRO A 286 -1.69 3.37 -0.34
C PRO A 286 -1.32 4.70 -1.03
N TYR A 287 -0.61 5.59 -0.32
CA TYR A 287 -0.09 6.83 -0.90
C TYR A 287 1.40 6.75 -1.22
N TYR A 288 2.24 6.55 -0.20
CA TYR A 288 3.70 6.58 -0.35
C TYR A 288 4.28 5.22 -0.77
N PRO A 289 5.22 5.19 -1.74
CA PRO A 289 5.92 3.97 -2.11
C PRO A 289 6.95 3.53 -1.06
N HIS A 290 7.54 4.46 -0.30
CA HIS A 290 8.65 4.19 0.62
C HIS A 290 8.37 4.62 2.06
N TYR A 291 8.77 3.82 3.04
CA TYR A 291 8.79 4.23 4.46
C TYR A 291 9.93 5.20 4.80
N SER A 292 10.99 5.25 4.00
CA SER A 292 12.08 6.20 4.24
C SER A 292 11.60 7.63 4.05
N SER A 293 12.20 8.57 4.77
CA SER A 293 11.83 9.97 4.74
C SER A 293 13.03 10.88 4.47
N ALA A 294 12.78 11.93 3.68
CA ALA A 294 13.65 13.08 3.55
C ALA A 294 13.58 14.01 4.79
N TYR A 295 12.45 14.00 5.49
CA TYR A 295 12.14 14.91 6.59
C TYR A 295 11.80 14.14 7.89
N PRO A 296 12.77 13.40 8.47
CA PRO A 296 12.50 12.48 9.58
C PRO A 296 12.08 13.18 10.89
N GLU A 297 12.39 14.48 11.04
CA GLU A 297 12.08 15.28 12.22
C GLU A 297 10.85 16.18 12.06
N ASN A 298 10.31 16.29 10.82
CA ASN A 298 9.22 17.20 10.52
C ASN A 298 7.86 16.51 10.72
N PRO A 299 6.76 17.28 10.85
CA PRO A 299 5.44 16.71 11.08
C PRO A 299 5.05 15.59 10.11
N GLY A 300 4.48 14.53 10.68
CA GLY A 300 4.15 13.28 9.97
C GLY A 300 5.36 12.53 9.40
N GLY A 301 6.59 12.98 9.68
CA GLY A 301 7.79 12.51 9.02
C GLY A 301 7.79 12.79 7.51
N ARG A 302 7.05 13.81 7.04
CA ARG A 302 6.86 14.11 5.61
C ARG A 302 6.87 15.60 5.28
N SER A 303 6.49 16.46 6.21
CA SER A 303 6.34 17.89 5.94
C SER A 303 7.65 18.54 5.48
N PRO A 304 7.63 19.36 4.40
CA PRO A 304 8.79 20.17 4.04
C PRO A 304 8.98 21.38 4.97
N LEU A 305 7.99 21.68 5.83
CA LEU A 305 8.10 22.68 6.89
C LEU A 305 8.46 22.00 8.21
N ASN A 306 9.39 22.59 8.95
CA ASN A 306 9.74 22.15 10.31
C ASN A 306 8.75 22.67 11.37
N ASN A 307 8.89 22.20 12.61
CA ASN A 307 7.98 22.59 13.70
C ASN A 307 7.96 24.09 13.99
N ALA A 308 9.09 24.79 13.86
CA ALA A 308 9.14 26.24 14.09
C ALA A 308 8.39 27.03 13.01
N GLN A 309 8.50 26.61 11.75
CA GLN A 309 7.74 27.20 10.65
C GLN A 309 6.24 26.94 10.78
N ILE A 310 5.86 25.73 11.20
CA ILE A 310 4.46 25.39 11.46
C ILE A 310 3.92 26.24 12.60
N GLN A 311 4.60 26.28 13.75
CA GLN A 311 4.20 27.11 14.88
C GLN A 311 4.06 28.60 14.47
N ARG A 312 4.99 29.10 13.66
CA ARG A 312 4.91 30.48 13.18
C ARG A 312 3.69 30.72 12.29
N LEU A 313 3.33 29.77 11.42
CA LEU A 313 2.09 29.84 10.65
C LEU A 313 0.85 29.80 11.55
N GLU A 314 0.85 28.97 12.61
CA GLU A 314 -0.25 28.93 13.59
C GLU A 314 -0.43 30.31 14.26
N GLU A 315 0.67 30.96 14.68
CA GLU A 315 0.64 32.30 15.27
C GLU A 315 0.10 33.38 14.33
N LEU A 316 0.46 33.31 13.03
CA LEU A 316 0.05 34.30 12.03
C LEU A 316 -1.41 34.14 11.57
N THR A 317 -1.91 32.91 11.56
CA THR A 317 -3.20 32.57 10.92
C THR A 317 -4.28 32.15 11.92
N GLY A 318 -3.91 31.83 13.15
CA GLY A 318 -4.81 31.25 14.16
C GLY A 318 -5.29 29.83 13.84
N VAL A 319 -4.69 29.16 12.86
CA VAL A 319 -5.06 27.79 12.45
C VAL A 319 -4.22 26.78 13.22
N THR A 320 -4.84 25.71 13.72
CA THR A 320 -4.13 24.61 14.40
C THR A 320 -3.75 23.52 13.39
N PHE A 321 -2.47 23.32 13.11
CA PHE A 321 -2.01 22.33 12.13
C PHE A 321 -1.96 20.91 12.69
N SER A 322 -1.88 20.73 14.01
CA SER A 322 -1.92 19.38 14.60
C SER A 322 -3.19 18.59 14.25
N GLU A 323 -4.32 19.29 14.03
CA GLU A 323 -5.57 18.69 13.57
C GLU A 323 -5.48 18.14 12.15
N SER A 324 -4.69 18.79 11.28
CA SER A 324 -4.46 18.33 9.90
C SER A 324 -3.64 17.03 9.82
N LEU A 325 -3.03 16.61 10.91
CA LEU A 325 -2.21 15.40 10.99
C LEU A 325 -2.91 14.26 11.75
N ASN A 326 -4.22 14.41 11.99
CA ASN A 326 -5.02 13.49 12.78
C ASN A 326 -6.26 13.03 12.00
N HIS A 327 -6.49 11.71 11.98
CA HIS A 327 -7.55 11.06 11.21
C HIS A 327 -8.96 11.53 11.57
N THR A 328 -9.23 11.88 12.84
CA THR A 328 -10.58 12.31 13.25
C THR A 328 -10.77 13.82 13.21
N ALA A 329 -9.67 14.58 13.25
CA ALA A 329 -9.70 16.05 13.31
C ALA A 329 -9.42 16.74 11.97
N ASN A 330 -8.80 16.07 10.99
CA ASN A 330 -8.47 16.70 9.71
C ASN A 330 -9.74 17.20 8.99
N ARG A 331 -9.71 18.46 8.52
CA ARG A 331 -10.82 19.13 7.83
C ARG A 331 -10.55 19.44 6.36
N GLY A 332 -9.41 19.00 5.84
CA GLY A 332 -8.98 19.17 4.47
C GLY A 332 -7.61 19.82 4.33
N PRO A 333 -7.12 19.96 3.08
CA PRO A 333 -5.88 20.66 2.76
C PRO A 333 -5.90 22.11 3.23
N LEU A 334 -4.91 22.51 4.04
CA LEU A 334 -4.73 23.90 4.49
C LEU A 334 -3.63 24.64 3.71
N ILE A 335 -2.59 23.90 3.35
CA ILE A 335 -1.40 24.40 2.64
C ILE A 335 -1.33 23.71 1.28
N ASN A 336 -1.01 24.49 0.26
CA ASN A 336 -0.70 24.04 -1.09
C ASN A 336 0.73 24.49 -1.43
N PHE A 337 1.66 23.55 -1.60
CA PHE A 337 3.05 23.87 -1.93
C PHE A 337 3.30 24.06 -3.43
N ASP A 338 2.48 23.49 -4.31
CA ASP A 338 2.63 23.64 -5.76
C ASP A 338 2.10 25.01 -6.23
N ARG A 339 1.04 25.51 -5.59
CA ARG A 339 0.44 26.83 -5.79
C ARG A 339 0.23 27.56 -4.44
N PRO A 340 1.31 28.11 -3.83
CA PRO A 340 1.27 28.72 -2.50
C PRO A 340 0.15 29.72 -2.24
N THR A 341 -0.19 30.55 -3.23
CA THR A 341 -1.24 31.57 -3.13
C THR A 341 -2.66 31.02 -3.03
N LEU A 342 -2.86 29.73 -3.34
CA LEU A 342 -4.15 29.03 -3.22
C LEU A 342 -4.28 28.26 -1.90
N SER A 343 -3.36 28.46 -0.96
CA SER A 343 -3.43 27.83 0.36
C SER A 343 -4.57 28.41 1.19
N HIS A 344 -5.55 27.58 1.56
CA HIS A 344 -6.71 27.99 2.37
C HIS A 344 -6.34 28.60 3.72
N VAL A 345 -5.16 28.27 4.29
CA VAL A 345 -4.68 28.91 5.52
C VAL A 345 -4.55 30.44 5.37
N LEU A 346 -4.26 30.93 4.15
CA LEU A 346 -4.12 32.36 3.87
C LEU A 346 -5.46 33.10 3.88
N GLU A 347 -6.58 32.39 3.70
CA GLU A 347 -7.94 32.97 3.76
C GLU A 347 -8.30 33.41 5.19
N ARG A 348 -7.54 33.00 6.20
CA ARG A 348 -7.70 33.45 7.59
C ARG A 348 -7.14 34.85 7.84
N ILE A 349 -6.46 35.43 6.86
CA ILE A 349 -5.89 36.77 6.94
C ILE A 349 -6.67 37.68 6.00
N ASP A 350 -7.49 38.57 6.56
CA ASP A 350 -8.39 39.44 5.78
C ASP A 350 -7.62 40.41 4.86
N GLU A 351 -6.54 41.00 5.38
CA GLU A 351 -5.75 42.00 4.66
C GLU A 351 -4.62 41.32 3.86
N LYS A 352 -4.82 41.11 2.56
CA LYS A 352 -3.83 40.45 1.68
C LYS A 352 -2.51 41.23 1.50
N ASP A 353 -2.52 42.53 1.76
CA ASP A 353 -1.32 43.38 1.71
C ASP A 353 -0.62 43.52 3.08
N SER A 354 -1.12 42.83 4.11
CA SER A 354 -0.54 42.84 5.46
C SER A 354 0.82 42.15 5.51
N LYS A 355 1.60 42.46 6.55
CA LYS A 355 2.88 41.80 6.81
C LYS A 355 2.67 40.33 7.15
N GLU A 356 1.58 40.02 7.85
CA GLU A 356 1.17 38.69 8.28
C GLU A 356 0.88 37.78 7.08
N TYR A 357 0.15 38.30 6.08
CA TYR A 357 -0.11 37.59 4.82
C TYR A 357 1.19 37.33 4.06
N ALA A 358 2.02 38.37 3.91
CA ALA A 358 3.29 38.25 3.21
C ALA A 358 4.24 37.24 3.89
N GLU A 359 4.31 37.24 5.22
CA GLU A 359 5.12 36.29 5.99
C GLU A 359 4.59 34.86 5.87
N SER A 360 3.28 34.66 5.99
CA SER A 360 2.65 33.34 5.86
C SER A 360 2.88 32.75 4.46
N LEU A 361 2.69 33.56 3.41
CA LEU A 361 2.99 33.16 2.04
C LEU A 361 4.48 32.83 1.84
N ALA A 362 5.38 33.59 2.47
CA ALA A 362 6.81 33.33 2.42
C ALA A 362 7.18 31.99 3.07
N ILE A 363 6.57 31.65 4.21
CA ILE A 363 6.79 30.34 4.85
C ILE A 363 6.31 29.20 3.95
N ILE A 364 5.14 29.33 3.31
CA ILE A 364 4.62 28.31 2.40
C ILE A 364 5.55 28.16 1.18
N LYS A 365 6.04 29.27 0.62
CA LYS A 365 7.02 29.26 -0.48
C LYS A 365 8.36 28.64 -0.06
N GLU A 366 8.79 28.79 1.19
CA GLU A 366 9.96 28.07 1.69
C GLU A 366 9.71 26.56 1.71
N GLY A 367 8.49 26.12 2.04
CA GLY A 367 8.08 24.72 1.91
C GLY A 367 8.14 24.22 0.46
N GLN A 368 7.68 25.02 -0.51
CA GLN A 368 7.84 24.73 -1.93
C GLN A 368 9.33 24.58 -2.31
N ALA A 369 10.16 25.54 -1.95
CA ALA A 369 11.61 25.50 -2.21
C ALA A 369 12.31 24.33 -1.50
N ASN A 370 11.82 23.91 -0.33
CA ASN A 370 12.31 22.73 0.37
C ASN A 370 12.01 21.45 -0.42
N LEU A 371 10.82 21.32 -1.01
CA LEU A 371 10.47 20.17 -1.85
C LEU A 371 11.29 20.11 -3.13
N GLU A 372 11.63 21.25 -3.73
CA GLU A 372 12.52 21.31 -4.89
C GLU A 372 13.95 20.89 -4.54
N ARG A 373 14.48 21.36 -3.40
CA ARG A 373 15.84 21.02 -2.93
C ARG A 373 15.96 19.59 -2.39
N GLN A 374 14.91 19.11 -1.73
CA GLN A 374 14.89 17.83 -1.06
C GLN A 374 13.54 17.13 -1.30
N PRO A 375 13.36 16.50 -2.47
CA PRO A 375 12.09 15.90 -2.85
C PRO A 375 11.60 14.87 -1.82
N ARG A 376 10.29 14.79 -1.60
CA ARG A 376 9.66 13.77 -0.75
C ARG A 376 9.58 12.42 -1.45
N ALA A 377 9.24 11.37 -0.70
CA ALA A 377 9.14 10.00 -1.21
C ALA A 377 8.05 9.79 -2.29
N ASP A 378 7.19 10.78 -2.52
CA ASP A 378 6.18 10.83 -3.58
C ASP A 378 6.63 11.65 -4.80
N MET A 379 7.90 12.07 -4.85
CA MET A 379 8.48 12.92 -5.90
C MET A 379 9.67 12.26 -6.58
N ASP A 380 9.90 12.63 -7.84
CA ASP A 380 11.11 12.24 -8.55
C ASP A 380 12.35 12.91 -7.92
N GLY A 381 13.48 12.20 -7.96
CA GLY A 381 14.71 12.66 -7.33
C GLY A 381 14.75 12.49 -5.80
N PHE A 382 13.75 11.83 -5.20
CA PHE A 382 13.74 11.51 -3.77
C PHE A 382 15.05 10.86 -3.31
N ARG A 383 15.57 11.35 -2.18
CA ARG A 383 16.67 10.72 -1.44
C ARG A 383 16.27 10.57 0.03
N PRO A 384 16.50 9.38 0.64
CA PRO A 384 16.31 9.21 2.07
C PRO A 384 17.19 10.18 2.88
N SER A 385 16.78 10.49 4.10
CA SER A 385 17.63 11.20 5.05
C SER A 385 18.88 10.38 5.40
N PRO A 386 19.99 11.00 5.87
CA PRO A 386 21.22 10.28 6.19
C PRO A 386 21.05 9.11 7.16
N VAL A 387 20.11 9.23 8.12
CA VAL A 387 19.79 8.14 9.06
C VAL A 387 19.11 6.96 8.36
N ASP A 388 18.24 7.22 7.39
CA ASP A 388 17.60 6.18 6.59
C ASP A 388 18.56 5.56 5.57
N GLU A 389 19.49 6.34 5.00
CA GLU A 389 20.58 5.81 4.16
C GLU A 389 21.41 4.79 4.95
N LEU A 390 21.83 5.14 6.18
CA LEU A 390 22.56 4.22 7.06
C LEU A 390 21.77 2.94 7.40
N ARG A 391 20.46 3.05 7.62
CA ARG A 391 19.59 1.88 7.85
C ARG A 391 19.54 0.98 6.61
N GLN A 392 19.46 1.57 5.43
CA GLN A 392 19.45 0.83 4.16
C GLN A 392 20.78 0.14 3.89
N GLU A 393 21.91 0.80 4.16
CA GLU A 393 23.25 0.21 4.07
C GLU A 393 23.41 -0.99 5.00
N LYS A 394 22.97 -0.85 6.26
CA LYS A 394 22.98 -1.96 7.22
C LYS A 394 22.14 -3.14 6.73
N TYR A 395 20.96 -2.89 6.19
CA TYR A 395 20.11 -3.94 5.62
C TYR A 395 20.81 -4.64 4.44
N GLN A 396 21.39 -3.88 3.50
CA GLN A 396 22.10 -4.43 2.34
C GLN A 396 23.29 -5.30 2.76
N SER A 397 24.07 -4.85 3.74
CA SER A 397 25.17 -5.63 4.31
C SER A 397 24.69 -6.97 4.87
N ARG A 398 23.59 -6.97 5.66
CA ARG A 398 23.03 -8.21 6.23
C ARG A 398 22.44 -9.12 5.14
N HIS A 399 21.79 -8.55 4.14
CA HIS A 399 21.28 -9.32 3.00
C HIS A 399 22.42 -9.98 2.20
N GLN A 400 23.55 -9.27 2.02
CA GLN A 400 24.72 -9.84 1.36
C GLN A 400 25.30 -11.02 2.14
N VAL A 401 25.39 -10.91 3.47
CA VAL A 401 25.80 -12.01 4.35
C VAL A 401 24.85 -13.21 4.20
N GLU A 402 23.54 -12.98 4.16
CA GLU A 402 22.55 -14.04 3.96
C GLU A 402 22.73 -14.76 2.62
N MET A 403 22.94 -14.02 1.53
CA MET A 403 23.20 -14.62 0.21
C MET A 403 24.48 -15.47 0.20
N LEU A 404 25.51 -15.03 0.92
CA LEU A 404 26.75 -15.78 1.07
C LEU A 404 26.56 -17.04 1.91
N ASN A 405 25.79 -16.97 3.00
CA ASN A 405 25.43 -18.13 3.81
C ASN A 405 24.68 -19.17 2.98
N ARG A 406 23.67 -18.73 2.22
CA ARG A 406 22.90 -19.59 1.31
C ARG A 406 23.80 -20.30 0.30
N THR A 407 24.73 -19.56 -0.31
CA THR A 407 25.70 -20.12 -1.27
C THR A 407 26.59 -21.18 -0.60
N SER A 408 27.03 -20.96 0.63
CA SER A 408 27.82 -21.93 1.38
C SER A 408 27.04 -23.21 1.68
N ILE A 409 25.77 -23.09 2.09
CA ILE A 409 24.89 -24.24 2.37
C ILE A 409 24.71 -25.09 1.11
N VAL A 410 24.40 -24.46 -0.03
CA VAL A 410 24.24 -25.15 -1.33
C VAL A 410 25.50 -25.92 -1.71
N ARG A 411 26.68 -25.37 -1.42
CA ARG A 411 27.98 -26.00 -1.70
C ARG A 411 28.43 -27.03 -0.65
N GLY A 412 27.66 -27.25 0.41
CA GLY A 412 28.07 -28.08 1.55
C GLY A 412 29.26 -27.50 2.35
N ALA A 413 29.52 -26.21 2.21
CA ALA A 413 30.57 -25.48 2.92
C ALA A 413 30.05 -24.91 4.25
N LYS A 414 30.98 -24.54 5.14
CA LYS A 414 30.69 -23.80 6.37
C LYS A 414 31.19 -22.36 6.24
N ARG A 415 30.42 -21.42 6.77
CA ARG A 415 30.80 -20.01 6.93
C ARG A 415 30.54 -19.60 8.36
N TYR A 416 31.47 -18.87 8.96
CA TYR A 416 31.30 -18.31 10.30
C TYR A 416 31.16 -16.79 10.21
N ASP A 417 30.61 -16.16 11.26
CA ASP A 417 30.27 -14.72 11.26
C ASP A 417 31.49 -13.78 11.05
N TRP A 418 32.71 -14.28 11.22
CA TRP A 418 33.98 -13.57 11.05
C TRP A 418 34.64 -13.78 9.67
N ASP A 419 34.05 -14.60 8.79
CA ASP A 419 34.45 -14.82 7.40
C ASP A 419 33.62 -13.97 6.42
#